data_AF-A0A662FPY1-F1
#
_entry.id   AF-A0A662FPY1-F1
#
_cell.length_a   1.000
_cell.length_b   1.000
_cell.length_c   1.000
_cell.angle_alpha   90.00
_cell.angle_beta   90.00
_cell.angle_gamma   90.00
#
_symmetry.space_group_name_H-M   'P 1'
#
loop_
_entity.id
_entity.type
_entity.pdbx_description
1 polymer ?
#
loop_
_entity_poly.entity_id
_entity_poly.type
_entity_poly.pdbx_seq_one_letter_code
_entity_poly.pdbx_strand_id
1 'polypeptide(L)'
;ALGGTGMTFWDFKSEYWGLVTGRGWKYDPRERPQLKESYLAVSEINRIFRRLMNEIGGSSPLEPTIGVLLIDENSFHEEGVPIPPTMRILKSLLELGYGSETVIANEEHLDRGKASMFKLILAPHIKYISEEHAERLREYVERGGVLVLWPFAGEYNELGDPYTETPCKPLADASGVETEVDMIKEATIHLIRARNYLPERLKAGNWLLETMPPRLEMKVKLALDRNLAFDYIDLLTEKLTSDIEFQVEFHGIAKGTKLKGIPAQRIEPRSGANIIALHDGAPSIVLNKYGRGYTAYLASEIVGKNFNLLMRSLLSLAHLSPYVEVESSIERELGILWGLRKLEDGYILILIENADTQQDIRVKLNEKRLGFKPSKVRELIKGRDIAVDGEFRDSLRPCEVKVYSLLK
;
A
#
# COMPACT_ATOMS: atom_id res chain seq x y z
N ALA A 1 8.60 -8.83 9.42
CA ALA A 1 8.72 -8.42 8.01
C ALA A 1 9.00 -6.92 7.88
N LEU A 2 8.15 -6.05 8.46
CA LEU A 2 8.19 -4.59 8.25
C LEU A 2 8.90 -3.79 9.36
N GLY A 3 9.91 -4.37 10.02
CA GLY A 3 10.73 -3.63 11.00
C GLY A 3 10.40 -3.80 12.48
N GLY A 4 9.25 -4.38 12.85
CA GLY A 4 8.95 -4.70 14.26
C GLY A 4 10.04 -5.57 14.91
N THR A 5 10.50 -5.18 16.10
CA THR A 5 11.57 -5.85 16.88
C THR A 5 11.06 -6.55 18.14
N GLY A 6 9.77 -6.42 18.44
CA GLY A 6 9.14 -7.05 19.59
C GLY A 6 7.65 -7.27 19.37
N MET A 7 7.04 -8.03 20.27
CA MET A 7 5.62 -8.32 20.29
C MET A 7 5.11 -8.17 21.72
N THR A 8 4.06 -7.37 21.90
CA THR A 8 3.43 -7.13 23.20
C THR A 8 1.98 -7.57 23.14
N PHE A 9 1.59 -8.47 24.04
CA PHE A 9 0.20 -8.90 24.19
C PHE A 9 -0.49 -8.03 25.25
N TRP A 10 -1.53 -7.32 24.85
CA TRP A 10 -2.26 -6.39 25.74
C TRP A 10 -3.25 -7.10 26.66
N ASP A 11 -3.82 -8.23 26.25
CA ASP A 11 -4.76 -9.01 27.06
C ASP A 11 -4.18 -10.37 27.41
N PHE A 12 -3.55 -10.47 28.58
CA PHE A 12 -2.91 -11.71 29.03
C PHE A 12 -3.90 -12.68 29.71
N LYS A 13 -4.90 -12.15 30.44
CA LYS A 13 -5.79 -12.92 31.31
C LYS A 13 -7.24 -12.44 31.15
N SER A 14 -7.93 -13.00 30.17
CA SER A 14 -9.37 -12.82 29.96
C SER A 14 -10.00 -14.10 29.42
N GLU A 15 -11.31 -14.24 29.60
CA GLU A 15 -12.06 -15.37 29.07
C GLU A 15 -12.11 -15.36 27.54
N TYR A 16 -12.15 -14.17 26.93
CA TYR A 16 -12.31 -14.02 25.48
C TYR A 16 -10.97 -14.05 24.74
N TRP A 17 -10.10 -13.06 24.92
CA TRP A 17 -8.85 -12.89 24.16
C TRP A 17 -7.58 -13.29 24.92
N GLY A 18 -7.68 -13.55 26.22
CA GLY A 18 -6.53 -13.86 27.07
C GLY A 18 -5.80 -15.14 26.66
N LEU A 19 -4.49 -15.16 26.88
CA LEU A 19 -3.66 -16.37 26.70
C LEU A 19 -3.97 -17.43 27.74
N VAL A 20 -4.36 -16.99 28.95
CA VAL A 20 -4.78 -17.85 30.04
C VAL A 20 -6.16 -17.45 30.56
N THR A 21 -6.94 -18.41 31.07
CA THR A 21 -8.13 -18.11 31.87
C THR A 21 -7.87 -18.31 33.35
N GLY A 22 -8.58 -17.54 34.16
CA GLY A 22 -8.65 -17.67 35.62
C GLY A 22 -9.94 -17.05 36.14
N ARG A 23 -10.25 -17.31 37.41
CA ARG A 23 -11.41 -16.83 38.19
C ARG A 23 -11.52 -15.30 38.28
N GLY A 24 -10.47 -14.56 37.94
CA GLY A 24 -10.51 -13.10 37.88
C GLY A 24 -9.33 -12.51 37.09
N TRP A 25 -9.42 -11.24 36.71
CA TRP A 25 -8.41 -10.56 35.89
C TRP A 25 -7.12 -10.19 36.65
N LYS A 26 -7.19 -10.06 37.98
CA LYS A 26 -6.01 -9.79 38.83
C LYS A 26 -5.12 -11.03 38.92
N TYR A 27 -3.81 -10.82 38.98
CA TYR A 27 -2.86 -11.90 39.25
C TYR A 27 -3.07 -12.46 40.67
N ASP A 28 -3.29 -13.77 40.79
CA ASP A 28 -3.35 -14.50 42.05
C ASP A 28 -2.33 -15.64 42.01
N PRO A 29 -1.26 -15.61 42.82
CA PRO A 29 -0.22 -16.63 42.82
C PRO A 29 -0.71 -18.01 43.31
N ARG A 30 -1.89 -18.10 43.95
CA ARG A 30 -2.50 -19.37 44.39
C ARG A 30 -3.36 -20.00 43.30
N GLU A 31 -3.68 -19.25 42.27
CA GLU A 31 -4.50 -19.71 41.17
C GLU A 31 -3.67 -20.56 40.19
N ARG A 32 -4.28 -21.66 39.71
CA ARG A 32 -3.74 -22.44 38.60
C ARG A 32 -4.43 -21.98 37.32
N PRO A 33 -3.80 -21.09 36.51
CA PRO A 33 -4.40 -20.64 35.26
C PRO A 33 -4.59 -21.82 34.30
N GLN A 34 -5.69 -21.84 33.56
CA GLN A 34 -5.87 -22.79 32.47
C GLN A 34 -5.22 -22.22 31.21
N LEU A 35 -4.36 -23.01 30.58
CA LEU A 35 -3.67 -22.63 29.34
C LEU A 35 -4.61 -22.84 28.17
N LYS A 36 -4.79 -21.81 27.33
CA LYS A 36 -5.52 -21.94 26.05
C LYS A 36 -4.58 -22.37 24.93
N GLU A 37 -5.14 -22.77 23.79
CA GLU A 37 -4.37 -23.00 22.56
C GLU A 37 -3.55 -21.76 22.14
N SER A 38 -4.10 -20.56 22.35
CA SER A 38 -3.40 -19.29 22.12
C SER A 38 -2.12 -19.16 22.96
N TYR A 39 -2.11 -19.67 24.20
CA TYR A 39 -0.88 -19.71 25.01
C TYR A 39 0.17 -20.63 24.39
N LEU A 40 -0.22 -21.80 23.87
CA LEU A 40 0.72 -22.72 23.24
C LEU A 40 1.33 -22.09 21.97
N ALA A 41 0.51 -21.45 21.14
CA ALA A 41 0.97 -20.72 19.95
C ALA A 41 1.93 -19.59 20.32
N VAL A 42 1.60 -18.76 21.32
CA VAL A 42 2.50 -17.70 21.80
C VAL A 42 3.78 -18.25 22.41
N SER A 43 3.71 -19.37 23.13
CA SER A 43 4.90 -20.05 23.68
C SER A 43 5.83 -20.54 22.57
N GLU A 44 5.29 -21.12 21.50
CA GLU A 44 6.05 -21.53 20.33
C GLU A 44 6.70 -20.34 19.62
N ILE A 45 5.93 -19.27 19.37
CA ILE A 45 6.45 -18.02 18.79
C ILE A 45 7.61 -17.48 19.63
N ASN A 46 7.45 -17.42 20.96
CA ASN A 46 8.51 -16.97 21.86
C ASN A 46 9.77 -17.84 21.79
N ARG A 47 9.64 -19.16 21.65
CA ARG A 47 10.79 -20.06 21.46
C ARG A 47 11.51 -19.79 20.14
N ILE A 48 10.76 -19.59 19.05
CA ILE A 48 11.31 -19.24 17.73
C ILE A 48 12.04 -17.90 17.81
N PHE A 49 11.40 -16.87 18.37
CA PHE A 49 12.01 -15.54 18.52
C PHE A 49 13.28 -15.57 19.35
N ARG A 50 13.32 -16.31 20.47
CA ARG A 50 14.55 -16.45 21.28
C ARG A 50 15.69 -17.10 20.49
N ARG A 51 15.37 -18.13 19.70
CA ARG A 51 16.37 -18.82 18.87
C ARG A 51 16.90 -17.93 17.76
N LEU A 52 16.04 -17.09 17.17
CA LEU A 52 16.36 -16.20 16.04
C LEU A 52 16.68 -14.77 16.49
N MET A 53 16.88 -14.53 17.79
CA MET A 53 16.97 -13.18 18.35
C MET A 53 18.20 -12.43 17.83
N ASN A 54 19.32 -13.14 17.63
CA ASN A 54 20.55 -12.52 17.15
C ASN A 54 20.41 -12.10 15.68
N GLU A 55 19.79 -12.93 14.85
CA GLU A 55 19.56 -12.64 13.44
C GLU A 55 18.50 -11.56 13.26
N ILE A 56 17.32 -11.72 13.87
CA ILE A 56 16.22 -10.76 13.72
C ILE A 56 16.53 -9.45 14.44
N GLY A 57 17.05 -9.52 15.67
CA GLY A 57 17.42 -8.34 16.46
C GLY A 57 18.65 -7.61 15.92
N GLY A 58 19.58 -8.33 15.29
CA GLY A 58 20.74 -7.76 14.59
C GLY A 58 20.41 -7.22 13.19
N SER A 59 19.18 -7.41 12.71
CA SER A 59 18.75 -6.89 11.40
C SER A 59 17.98 -5.58 11.52
N SER A 60 18.19 -4.65 10.59
CA SER A 60 17.47 -3.38 10.50
C SER A 60 16.39 -3.41 9.41
N PRO A 61 15.36 -2.55 9.50
CA PRO A 61 14.48 -2.29 8.35
C PRO A 61 15.31 -1.80 7.14
N LEU A 62 14.78 -2.00 5.93
CA LEU A 62 15.39 -1.36 4.77
C LEU A 62 15.22 0.16 4.89
N GLU A 63 16.17 0.90 4.33
CA GLU A 63 16.02 2.34 4.15
C GLU A 63 14.86 2.59 3.17
N PRO A 64 13.90 3.47 3.52
CA PRO A 64 12.74 3.67 2.68
C PRO A 64 13.14 4.43 1.42
N THR A 65 12.70 3.93 0.28
CA THR A 65 12.91 4.55 -1.05
C THR A 65 11.60 5.04 -1.66
N ILE A 66 10.46 4.68 -1.07
CA ILE A 66 9.12 5.06 -1.51
C ILE A 66 8.39 5.72 -0.35
N GLY A 67 7.92 6.95 -0.57
CA GLY A 67 7.02 7.65 0.35
C GLY A 67 5.59 7.63 -0.19
N VAL A 68 4.62 7.20 0.61
CA VAL A 68 3.19 7.47 0.37
C VAL A 68 2.83 8.67 1.23
N LEU A 69 2.64 9.83 0.60
CA LEU A 69 2.45 11.10 1.29
C LEU A 69 1.02 11.21 1.83
N LEU A 70 0.91 11.31 3.15
CA LEU A 70 -0.29 11.70 3.87
C LEU A 70 0.03 12.96 4.66
N ILE A 71 -0.84 13.96 4.54
CA ILE A 71 -0.72 15.23 5.22
C ILE A 71 -1.91 15.42 6.16
N ASP A 72 -1.65 16.00 7.32
CA ASP A 72 -2.61 16.26 8.38
C ASP A 72 -3.64 17.29 7.90
N GLU A 73 -3.27 18.28 7.07
CA GLU A 73 -4.23 19.28 6.54
C GLU A 73 -5.43 18.60 5.86
N ASN A 74 -5.19 17.60 5.01
CA ASN A 74 -6.27 16.82 4.42
C ASN A 74 -7.08 16.05 5.45
N SER A 75 -6.44 15.52 6.49
CA SER A 75 -7.13 14.73 7.51
C SER A 75 -8.04 15.61 8.37
N PHE A 76 -7.69 16.89 8.56
CA PHE A 76 -8.53 17.87 9.25
C PHE A 76 -9.73 18.32 8.42
N HIS A 77 -9.56 18.48 7.10
CA HIS A 77 -10.63 18.96 6.22
C HIS A 77 -11.52 17.83 5.65
N GLU A 78 -10.95 16.66 5.40
CA GLU A 78 -11.62 15.54 4.71
C GLU A 78 -11.26 14.19 5.37
N GLU A 79 -11.67 14.02 6.62
CA GLU A 79 -11.39 12.82 7.41
C GLU A 79 -11.79 11.52 6.67
N GLY A 80 -10.85 10.58 6.58
CA GLY A 80 -11.07 9.27 5.98
C GLY A 80 -11.07 9.22 4.45
N VAL A 81 -11.18 10.35 3.73
CA VAL A 81 -11.14 10.39 2.26
C VAL A 81 -9.78 9.96 1.67
N PRO A 82 -8.62 10.37 2.23
CA PRO A 82 -7.31 9.93 1.75
C PRO A 82 -7.00 8.46 2.01
N ILE A 83 -7.69 7.81 2.95
CA ILE A 83 -7.32 6.48 3.44
C ILE A 83 -7.53 5.38 2.38
N PRO A 84 -8.69 5.27 1.69
CA PRO A 84 -8.89 4.27 0.64
C PRO A 84 -7.84 4.26 -0.48
N PRO A 85 -7.53 5.39 -1.15
CA PRO A 85 -6.51 5.37 -2.21
C PRO A 85 -5.13 5.03 -1.63
N THR A 86 -4.81 5.50 -0.42
CA THR A 86 -3.55 5.15 0.28
C THR A 86 -3.46 3.66 0.58
N MET A 87 -4.49 3.06 1.18
CA MET A 87 -4.51 1.63 1.48
C MET A 87 -4.38 0.77 0.24
N ARG A 88 -4.96 1.22 -0.88
CA ARG A 88 -4.83 0.55 -2.16
C ARG A 88 -3.41 0.62 -2.73
N ILE A 89 -2.75 1.79 -2.61
CA ILE A 89 -1.34 1.94 -2.97
C ILE A 89 -0.46 1.03 -2.10
N LEU A 90 -0.63 1.06 -0.78
CA LEU A 90 0.14 0.24 0.15
C LEU A 90 -0.05 -1.26 -0.12
N LYS A 91 -1.29 -1.68 -0.38
CA LYS A 91 -1.60 -3.05 -0.79
C LYS A 91 -0.86 -3.45 -2.06
N SER A 92 -0.91 -2.61 -3.09
CA SER A 92 -0.19 -2.85 -4.35
C SER A 92 1.32 -2.93 -4.13
N LEU A 93 1.90 -2.00 -3.38
CA LEU A 93 3.33 -2.01 -3.06
C LEU A 93 3.73 -3.27 -2.28
N LEU A 94 2.88 -3.75 -1.37
CA LEU A 94 3.08 -4.99 -0.65
C LEU A 94 3.07 -6.21 -1.58
N GLU A 95 2.09 -6.31 -2.48
CA GLU A 95 1.99 -7.36 -3.50
C GLU A 95 3.11 -7.34 -4.53
N LEU A 96 3.70 -6.17 -4.77
CA LEU A 96 4.81 -5.98 -5.68
C LEU A 96 6.19 -6.15 -5.01
N GLY A 97 6.22 -6.45 -3.70
CA GLY A 97 7.46 -6.72 -2.96
C GLY A 97 8.21 -5.49 -2.45
N TYR A 98 7.54 -4.33 -2.39
CA TYR A 98 8.11 -3.05 -1.95
C TYR A 98 7.69 -2.66 -0.52
N GLY A 99 6.89 -3.47 0.16
CA GLY A 99 6.37 -3.16 1.50
C GLY A 99 7.46 -2.80 2.52
N SER A 100 8.64 -3.44 2.47
CA SER A 100 9.77 -3.15 3.37
C SER A 100 10.53 -1.86 3.07
N GLU A 101 10.33 -1.25 1.90
CA GLU A 101 10.98 0.01 1.47
C GLU A 101 9.99 1.19 1.41
N THR A 102 8.75 0.95 1.82
CA THR A 102 7.66 1.91 1.77
C THR A 102 7.43 2.49 3.16
N VAL A 103 7.28 3.80 3.24
CA VAL A 103 6.89 4.51 4.47
C VAL A 103 5.72 5.44 4.17
N ILE A 104 4.91 5.72 5.19
CA ILE A 104 4.00 6.88 5.15
C ILE A 104 4.86 8.12 5.31
N ALA A 105 5.00 8.88 4.24
CA ALA A 105 5.61 10.20 4.29
C ALA A 105 4.59 11.21 4.80
N ASN A 106 5.08 12.26 5.46
CA ASN A 106 4.28 13.33 6.02
C ASN A 106 5.04 14.66 5.92
N GLU A 107 4.45 15.73 6.43
CA GLU A 107 4.93 17.10 6.41
C GLU A 107 6.32 17.21 7.05
N GLU A 108 6.59 16.45 8.12
CA GLU A 108 7.91 16.43 8.75
C GLU A 108 9.02 16.02 7.75
N HIS A 109 8.70 15.11 6.81
CA HIS A 109 9.64 14.73 5.77
C HIS A 109 9.89 15.86 4.76
N LEU A 110 8.89 16.71 4.52
CA LEU A 110 9.03 17.91 3.69
C LEU A 110 9.82 18.99 4.47
N ASP A 111 9.43 19.27 5.72
CA ASP A 111 10.04 20.26 6.63
C ASP A 111 11.52 20.06 6.82
N ARG A 112 11.94 18.80 6.99
CA ARG A 112 13.33 18.47 7.29
C ARG A 112 14.14 18.19 6.03
N GLY A 113 13.61 18.46 4.84
CA GLY A 113 14.27 18.18 3.55
C GLY A 113 14.52 16.69 3.30
N LYS A 114 13.86 15.81 4.06
CA LYS A 114 14.01 14.36 3.99
C LYS A 114 13.29 13.75 2.79
N ALA A 115 12.43 14.49 2.08
CA ALA A 115 11.85 14.07 0.81
C ALA A 115 12.88 13.54 -0.20
N SER A 116 14.11 14.10 -0.16
CA SER A 116 15.24 13.70 -0.99
C SER A 116 15.72 12.25 -0.80
N MET A 117 15.34 11.59 0.30
CA MET A 117 15.64 10.18 0.52
C MET A 117 14.79 9.25 -0.36
N PHE A 118 13.63 9.72 -0.80
CA PHE A 118 12.72 8.96 -1.64
C PHE A 118 13.12 9.07 -3.12
N LYS A 119 12.97 7.97 -3.84
CA LYS A 119 13.00 7.97 -5.32
C LYS A 119 11.63 8.22 -5.91
N LEU A 120 10.60 7.84 -5.17
CA LEU A 120 9.20 7.94 -5.55
C LEU A 120 8.38 8.46 -4.37
N ILE A 121 7.64 9.55 -4.59
CA ILE A 121 6.58 10.03 -3.69
C ILE A 121 5.25 9.84 -4.40
N LEU A 122 4.34 9.10 -3.75
CA LEU A 122 2.97 8.89 -4.18
C LEU A 122 2.07 9.74 -3.30
N ALA A 123 1.36 10.71 -3.88
CA ALA A 123 0.45 11.62 -3.19
C ALA A 123 -1.00 11.29 -3.59
N PRO A 124 -1.63 10.28 -2.95
CA PRO A 124 -2.95 9.76 -3.32
C PRO A 124 -4.10 10.77 -3.17
N HIS A 125 -3.93 11.74 -2.28
CA HIS A 125 -4.85 12.83 -2.06
C HIS A 125 -4.07 13.92 -1.31
N ILE A 126 -3.87 15.08 -1.93
CA ILE A 126 -3.20 16.27 -1.35
C ILE A 126 -3.97 17.54 -1.73
N LYS A 127 -5.28 17.53 -1.47
CA LYS A 127 -6.18 18.62 -1.84
C LYS A 127 -5.90 19.91 -1.09
N TYR A 128 -5.66 19.79 0.21
CA TYR A 128 -5.26 20.87 1.10
C TYR A 128 -3.76 20.78 1.32
N ILE A 129 -2.99 21.75 0.82
CA ILE A 129 -1.54 21.77 0.97
C ILE A 129 -1.04 23.21 1.02
N SER A 130 -0.13 23.50 1.95
CA SER A 130 0.51 24.82 2.04
C SER A 130 1.38 25.11 0.82
N GLU A 131 1.52 26.38 0.47
CA GLU A 131 2.39 26.79 -0.66
C GLU A 131 3.85 26.38 -0.39
N GLU A 132 4.29 26.41 0.86
CA GLU A 132 5.63 25.96 1.27
C GLU A 132 5.83 24.45 1.07
N HIS A 133 4.85 23.61 1.42
CA HIS A 133 4.94 22.17 1.19
C HIS A 133 4.86 21.82 -0.29
N ALA A 134 4.01 22.51 -1.05
CA ALA A 134 3.92 22.39 -2.49
C ALA A 134 5.25 22.75 -3.18
N GLU A 135 5.91 23.82 -2.74
CA GLU A 135 7.20 24.25 -3.25
C GLU A 135 8.30 23.21 -2.98
N ARG A 136 8.29 22.56 -1.81
CA ARG A 136 9.24 21.49 -1.51
C ARG A 136 9.02 20.25 -2.35
N LEU A 137 7.78 19.94 -2.72
CA LEU A 137 7.49 18.88 -3.69
C LEU A 137 8.00 19.26 -5.09
N ARG A 138 7.82 20.52 -5.52
CA ARG A 138 8.40 21.05 -6.77
C ARG A 138 9.92 20.91 -6.79
N GLU A 139 10.60 21.33 -5.72
CA GLU A 139 12.06 21.20 -5.57
C GLU A 139 12.52 19.74 -5.56
N TYR A 140 11.78 18.85 -4.89
CA TYR A 140 12.06 17.42 -4.89
C TYR A 140 12.08 16.85 -6.32
N VAL A 141 11.07 17.20 -7.13
CA VAL A 141 11.02 16.81 -8.55
C VAL A 141 12.17 17.45 -9.32
N GLU A 142 12.39 18.75 -9.15
CA GLU A 142 13.47 19.49 -9.84
C GLU A 142 14.84 18.82 -9.64
N ARG A 143 15.10 18.31 -8.43
CA ARG A 143 16.36 17.66 -8.06
C ARG A 143 16.51 16.24 -8.61
N GLY A 144 15.45 15.61 -9.11
CA GLY A 144 15.48 14.26 -9.71
C GLY A 144 14.45 13.28 -9.15
N GLY A 145 13.59 13.71 -8.22
CA GLY A 145 12.55 12.88 -7.64
C GLY A 145 11.44 12.57 -8.65
N VAL A 146 10.76 11.43 -8.45
CA VAL A 146 9.50 11.13 -9.14
C VAL A 146 8.35 11.38 -8.19
N LEU A 147 7.40 12.22 -8.61
CA LEU A 147 6.17 12.54 -7.89
C LEU A 147 4.97 12.01 -8.66
N VAL A 148 4.02 11.40 -7.97
CA VAL A 148 2.74 11.01 -8.58
C VAL A 148 1.62 11.68 -7.81
N LEU A 149 0.82 12.47 -8.52
CA LEU A 149 -0.31 13.21 -7.99
C LEU A 149 -1.60 12.54 -8.45
N TRP A 150 -2.52 12.33 -7.52
CA TRP A 150 -3.89 11.90 -7.79
C TRP A 150 -4.82 13.11 -7.97
N PRO A 151 -6.10 12.90 -8.33
CA PRO A 151 -7.04 13.99 -8.55
C PRO A 151 -7.15 14.90 -7.32
N PHE A 152 -7.53 16.16 -7.57
CA PHE A 152 -7.78 17.22 -6.59
C PHE A 152 -6.54 17.80 -5.91
N ALA A 153 -5.33 17.39 -6.31
CA ALA A 153 -4.10 17.90 -5.72
C ALA A 153 -3.97 19.43 -5.81
N GLY A 154 -3.72 20.09 -4.68
CA GLY A 154 -3.39 21.52 -4.62
C GLY A 154 -4.54 22.49 -4.89
N GLU A 155 -5.79 22.12 -4.58
CA GLU A 155 -6.96 23.00 -4.76
C GLU A 155 -7.08 24.07 -3.67
N TYR A 156 -6.69 23.75 -2.44
CA TYR A 156 -6.88 24.60 -1.27
C TYR A 156 -5.59 24.72 -0.48
N ASN A 157 -5.39 25.87 0.18
CA ASN A 157 -4.30 26.07 1.12
C ASN A 157 -4.61 25.42 2.48
N GLU A 158 -3.68 25.54 3.43
CA GLU A 158 -3.78 25.01 4.79
C GLU A 158 -4.91 25.64 5.64
N LEU A 159 -5.45 26.79 5.22
CA LEU A 159 -6.59 27.45 5.87
C LEU A 159 -7.93 27.02 5.28
N GLY A 160 -7.90 26.24 4.19
CA GLY A 160 -9.09 25.83 3.44
C GLY A 160 -9.59 26.89 2.46
N ASP A 161 -8.79 27.92 2.14
CA ASP A 161 -9.09 28.87 1.08
C ASP A 161 -8.62 28.32 -0.28
N PRO A 162 -9.41 28.49 -1.36
CA PRO A 162 -9.01 28.01 -2.68
C PRO A 162 -7.84 28.81 -3.23
N TYR A 163 -6.93 28.14 -3.95
CA TYR A 163 -5.91 28.83 -4.73
C TYR A 163 -6.50 29.51 -5.96
N THR A 164 -5.76 30.48 -6.51
CA THR A 164 -6.19 31.22 -7.73
C THR A 164 -6.07 30.38 -9.01
N GLU A 165 -5.19 29.38 -8.99
CA GLU A 165 -5.04 28.36 -10.02
C GLU A 165 -5.00 26.99 -9.36
N THR A 166 -5.49 25.97 -10.07
CA THR A 166 -5.50 24.58 -9.60
C THR A 166 -4.78 23.69 -10.61
N PRO A 167 -3.81 22.85 -10.19
CA PRO A 167 -3.21 22.82 -8.85
C PRO A 167 -2.55 24.15 -8.50
N CYS A 168 -2.28 24.39 -7.22
CA CYS A 168 -1.51 25.56 -6.78
C CYS A 168 -0.20 25.68 -7.57
N LYS A 169 0.28 26.92 -7.76
CA LYS A 169 1.38 27.23 -8.68
C LYS A 169 2.56 26.26 -8.65
N PRO A 170 3.14 25.89 -7.48
CA PRO A 170 4.28 24.99 -7.48
C PRO A 170 3.96 23.59 -8.03
N LEU A 171 2.76 23.07 -7.73
CA LEU A 171 2.31 21.78 -8.25
C LEU A 171 1.92 21.87 -9.72
N ALA A 172 1.31 22.97 -10.19
CA ALA A 172 1.03 23.18 -11.61
C ALA A 172 2.31 23.26 -12.44
N ASP A 173 3.36 23.92 -11.92
CA ASP A 173 4.68 23.97 -12.55
C ASP A 173 5.33 22.57 -12.62
N ALA A 174 5.32 21.83 -11.51
CA ALA A 174 5.89 20.49 -11.44
C ALA A 174 5.14 19.48 -12.33
N SER A 175 3.80 19.52 -12.31
CA SER A 175 2.92 18.57 -13.01
C SER A 175 2.66 18.93 -14.46
N GLY A 176 2.84 20.20 -14.84
CA GLY A 176 2.56 20.68 -16.19
C GLY A 176 1.09 20.55 -16.56
N VAL A 177 0.16 20.65 -15.59
CA VAL A 177 -1.28 20.61 -15.85
C VAL A 177 -1.98 21.78 -15.16
N GLU A 178 -3.09 22.20 -15.77
CA GLU A 178 -4.14 22.97 -15.14
C GLU A 178 -5.36 22.07 -14.98
N THR A 179 -6.12 22.27 -13.92
CA THR A 179 -7.29 21.45 -13.59
C THR A 179 -8.50 22.32 -13.36
N GLU A 180 -9.68 21.77 -13.62
CA GLU A 180 -10.96 22.39 -13.30
C GLU A 180 -11.55 21.75 -12.04
N VAL A 181 -12.01 22.58 -11.11
CA VAL A 181 -12.72 22.12 -9.91
C VAL A 181 -14.16 21.77 -10.28
N ASP A 182 -14.54 20.51 -10.11
CA ASP A 182 -15.89 20.00 -10.33
C ASP A 182 -16.41 19.36 -9.04
N MET A 183 -17.14 20.14 -8.25
CA MET A 183 -17.66 19.71 -6.95
C MET A 183 -18.56 18.47 -7.03
N ILE A 184 -19.24 18.24 -8.16
CA ILE A 184 -20.13 17.08 -8.33
C ILE A 184 -19.29 15.82 -8.53
N LYS A 185 -18.26 15.88 -9.39
CA LYS A 185 -17.33 14.77 -9.57
C LYS A 185 -16.55 14.49 -8.30
N GLU A 186 -16.07 15.52 -7.63
CA GLU A 186 -15.38 15.40 -6.35
C GLU A 186 -16.24 14.70 -5.30
N ALA A 187 -17.45 15.22 -5.04
CA ALA A 187 -18.38 14.60 -4.09
C ALA A 187 -18.68 13.14 -4.46
N THR A 188 -18.79 12.84 -5.75
CA THR A 188 -19.00 11.46 -6.22
C THR A 188 -17.81 10.56 -5.91
N ILE A 189 -16.58 10.99 -6.19
CA ILE A 189 -15.36 10.24 -5.87
C ILE A 189 -15.21 10.08 -4.35
N HIS A 190 -15.49 11.12 -3.57
CA HIS A 190 -15.45 11.08 -2.11
C HIS A 190 -16.46 10.10 -1.54
N LEU A 191 -17.68 10.03 -2.08
CA LEU A 191 -18.68 9.02 -1.69
C LEU A 191 -18.20 7.60 -1.97
N ILE A 192 -17.59 7.36 -3.14
CA ILE A 192 -17.03 6.04 -3.50
C ILE A 192 -15.87 5.68 -2.56
N ARG A 193 -14.98 6.62 -2.26
CA ARG A 193 -13.87 6.43 -1.30
C ARG A 193 -14.39 6.16 0.11
N ALA A 194 -15.33 6.95 0.62
CA ALA A 194 -15.93 6.76 1.93
C ALA A 194 -16.57 5.36 2.05
N ARG A 195 -17.31 4.91 1.02
CA ARG A 195 -17.80 3.52 0.94
C ARG A 195 -16.66 2.52 1.09
N ASN A 196 -15.53 2.74 0.44
CA ASN A 196 -14.37 1.84 0.50
C ASN A 196 -13.64 1.88 1.85
N TYR A 197 -13.68 3.01 2.57
CA TYR A 197 -13.08 3.18 3.90
C TYR A 197 -13.83 2.39 4.97
N LEU A 198 -15.16 2.27 4.86
CA LEU A 198 -15.96 1.62 5.88
C LEU A 198 -15.41 0.20 6.18
N PRO A 199 -15.25 -0.16 7.46
CA PRO A 199 -14.84 -1.51 7.85
C PRO A 199 -15.69 -2.56 7.15
N GLU A 200 -15.08 -3.66 6.71
CA GLU A 200 -15.83 -4.80 6.16
C GLU A 200 -16.92 -5.28 7.11
N ARG A 201 -16.73 -5.15 8.43
CA ARG A 201 -17.75 -5.47 9.43
C ARG A 201 -18.98 -4.55 9.40
N LEU A 202 -18.80 -3.29 9.00
CA LEU A 202 -19.90 -2.34 8.79
C LEU A 202 -20.53 -2.52 7.41
N LYS A 203 -19.72 -2.73 6.37
CA LYS A 203 -20.19 -3.02 5.00
C LYS A 203 -20.99 -4.30 4.93
N ALA A 204 -20.52 -5.36 5.59
CA ALA A 204 -21.18 -6.66 5.58
C ALA A 204 -22.20 -6.80 6.71
N GLY A 205 -22.13 -6.03 7.80
CA GLY A 205 -22.96 -6.22 8.99
C GLY A 205 -22.46 -7.31 9.96
N ASN A 206 -21.23 -7.80 9.76
CA ASN A 206 -20.71 -9.07 10.30
C ASN A 206 -20.88 -9.30 11.80
N TRP A 207 -20.83 -8.28 12.67
CA TRP A 207 -20.92 -8.53 14.12
C TRP A 207 -22.30 -9.10 14.54
N LEU A 208 -23.37 -8.74 13.82
CA LEU A 208 -24.69 -9.34 13.99
C LEU A 208 -24.78 -10.68 13.25
N LEU A 209 -24.19 -10.76 12.06
CA LEU A 209 -24.31 -11.92 11.17
C LEU A 209 -23.54 -13.16 11.66
N GLU A 210 -22.38 -12.98 12.28
CA GLU A 210 -21.56 -14.06 12.88
C GLU A 210 -22.30 -14.84 13.98
N THR A 211 -23.40 -14.29 14.50
CA THR A 211 -24.26 -14.92 15.51
C THR A 211 -25.62 -15.39 14.96
N MET A 212 -25.87 -15.23 13.66
CA MET A 212 -27.16 -15.51 13.03
C MET A 212 -27.11 -16.73 12.11
N PRO A 213 -28.23 -17.45 11.93
CA PRO A 213 -28.34 -18.50 10.92
C PRO A 213 -28.16 -17.94 9.49
N PRO A 214 -27.53 -18.67 8.53
CA PRO A 214 -27.19 -18.17 7.19
C PRO A 214 -28.37 -17.57 6.37
N ARG A 215 -29.60 -18.04 6.62
CA ARG A 215 -30.80 -17.49 5.96
C ARG A 215 -31.25 -16.13 6.51
N LEU A 216 -30.98 -15.83 7.78
CA LEU A 216 -31.23 -14.51 8.37
C LEU A 216 -30.13 -13.55 7.97
N GLU A 217 -28.89 -14.03 7.91
CA GLU A 217 -27.72 -13.28 7.50
C GLU A 217 -27.95 -12.57 6.16
N MET A 218 -28.37 -13.31 5.13
CA MET A 218 -28.60 -12.76 3.80
C MET A 218 -29.70 -11.67 3.78
N LYS A 219 -30.74 -11.80 4.61
CA LYS A 219 -31.82 -10.80 4.70
C LYS A 219 -31.38 -9.53 5.44
N VAL A 220 -30.60 -9.67 6.50
CA VAL A 220 -30.06 -8.54 7.28
C VAL A 220 -29.02 -7.78 6.47
N LYS A 221 -28.15 -8.49 5.74
CA LYS A 221 -27.19 -7.89 4.81
C LYS A 221 -27.90 -7.06 3.74
N LEU A 222 -28.90 -7.62 3.06
CA LEU A 222 -29.74 -6.89 2.10
C LEU A 222 -30.44 -5.66 2.69
N ALA A 223 -30.84 -5.71 3.97
CA ALA A 223 -31.47 -4.57 4.64
C ALA A 223 -30.45 -3.47 5.01
N LEU A 224 -29.24 -3.85 5.44
CA LEU A 224 -28.14 -2.93 5.73
C LEU A 224 -27.64 -2.25 4.44
N ASP A 225 -27.41 -3.02 3.39
CA ASP A 225 -26.98 -2.50 2.07
C ASP A 225 -27.98 -1.48 1.51
N ARG A 226 -29.28 -1.75 1.65
CA ARG A 226 -30.36 -0.84 1.24
C ARG A 226 -30.46 0.40 2.12
N ASN A 227 -30.34 0.27 3.44
CA ASN A 227 -30.43 1.41 4.36
C ASN A 227 -29.22 2.35 4.26
N LEU A 228 -28.05 1.82 3.85
CA LEU A 228 -26.82 2.58 3.64
C LEU A 228 -26.62 3.01 2.18
N ALA A 229 -27.58 2.71 1.30
CA ALA A 229 -27.56 3.02 -0.12
C ALA A 229 -26.31 2.50 -0.86
N PHE A 230 -25.70 1.40 -0.39
CA PHE A 230 -24.51 0.84 -1.03
C PHE A 230 -24.80 0.30 -2.43
N ASP A 231 -25.96 -0.31 -2.64
CA ASP A 231 -26.42 -0.74 -3.98
C ASP A 231 -26.43 0.43 -4.98
N TYR A 232 -26.83 1.63 -4.52
CA TYR A 232 -26.83 2.83 -5.35
C TYR A 232 -25.40 3.30 -5.67
N ILE A 233 -24.51 3.31 -4.68
CA ILE A 233 -23.11 3.69 -4.86
C ILE A 233 -22.39 2.69 -5.77
N ASP A 234 -22.68 1.40 -5.66
CA ASP A 234 -22.14 0.35 -6.53
C ASP A 234 -22.62 0.53 -7.97
N LEU A 235 -23.92 0.72 -8.17
CA LEU A 235 -24.49 1.00 -9.49
C LEU A 235 -23.92 2.28 -10.11
N LEU A 236 -23.75 3.33 -9.28
CA LEU A 236 -23.12 4.58 -9.71
C LEU A 236 -21.66 4.36 -10.12
N THR A 237 -20.90 3.62 -9.32
CA THR A 237 -19.50 3.25 -9.61
C THR A 237 -19.40 2.50 -10.92
N GLU A 238 -20.25 1.49 -11.13
CA GLU A 238 -20.29 0.71 -12.36
C GLU A 238 -20.63 1.59 -13.58
N LYS A 239 -21.65 2.45 -13.45
CA LYS A 239 -22.08 3.36 -14.52
C LYS A 239 -21.03 4.38 -14.92
N LEU A 240 -20.24 4.88 -13.95
CA LEU A 240 -19.19 5.87 -14.19
C LEU A 240 -17.85 5.25 -14.59
N THR A 241 -17.69 3.94 -14.45
CA THR A 241 -16.45 3.26 -14.83
C THR A 241 -16.38 3.09 -16.34
N SER A 242 -15.40 3.71 -16.98
CA SER A 242 -15.11 3.52 -18.40
C SER A 242 -13.60 3.28 -18.64
N ASP A 243 -13.19 3.28 -19.91
CA ASP A 243 -11.85 2.88 -20.33
C ASP A 243 -10.88 4.08 -20.30
N ILE A 244 -9.73 3.85 -19.68
CA ILE A 244 -8.54 4.69 -19.78
C ILE A 244 -7.58 4.00 -20.76
N GLU A 245 -7.38 4.59 -21.93
CA GLU A 245 -6.58 4.03 -23.00
C GLU A 245 -5.22 4.73 -23.14
N PHE A 246 -4.16 3.94 -23.06
CA PHE A 246 -2.78 4.40 -23.20
C PHE A 246 -2.48 4.81 -24.65
N GLN A 247 -2.08 6.07 -24.85
CA GLN A 247 -1.78 6.63 -26.17
C GLN A 247 -0.33 6.40 -26.61
N VAL A 248 0.53 6.09 -25.64
CA VAL A 248 1.95 5.79 -25.81
C VAL A 248 2.32 4.57 -24.97
N GLU A 249 3.48 3.99 -25.26
CA GLU A 249 4.07 3.02 -24.32
C GLU A 249 4.47 3.75 -23.04
N PHE A 250 4.17 3.15 -21.89
CA PHE A 250 4.48 3.72 -20.58
C PHE A 250 5.05 2.64 -19.66
N HIS A 251 6.38 2.48 -19.70
CA HIS A 251 7.13 1.66 -18.76
C HIS A 251 6.54 0.25 -18.55
N GLY A 252 6.38 -0.52 -19.63
CA GLY A 252 5.82 -1.87 -19.65
C GLY A 252 4.34 -1.93 -20.00
N ILE A 253 3.62 -0.80 -20.06
CA ILE A 253 2.25 -0.74 -20.59
C ILE A 253 2.31 -0.38 -22.06
N ALA A 254 1.86 -1.30 -22.93
CA ALA A 254 1.81 -1.06 -24.35
C ALA A 254 0.74 -0.03 -24.73
N LYS A 255 1.01 0.78 -25.76
CA LYS A 255 0.01 1.63 -26.41
C LYS A 255 -1.25 0.82 -26.78
N GLY A 256 -2.42 1.39 -26.54
CA GLY A 256 -3.73 0.76 -26.78
C GLY A 256 -4.20 -0.16 -25.64
N THR A 257 -3.37 -0.36 -24.61
CA THR A 257 -3.80 -1.05 -23.39
C THR A 257 -4.85 -0.22 -22.67
N LYS A 258 -5.86 -0.88 -22.12
CA LYS A 258 -6.99 -0.25 -21.45
C LYS A 258 -7.03 -0.62 -19.98
N LEU A 259 -7.10 0.40 -19.13
CA LEU A 259 -7.43 0.26 -17.71
C LEU A 259 -8.86 0.72 -17.47
N LYS A 260 -9.46 0.28 -16.37
CA LYS A 260 -10.74 0.82 -15.93
C LYS A 260 -10.50 1.96 -14.96
N GLY A 261 -11.30 3.01 -15.05
CA GLY A 261 -11.25 4.11 -14.09
C GLY A 261 -12.53 4.93 -14.09
N ILE A 262 -12.60 5.86 -13.16
CA ILE A 262 -13.68 6.85 -13.04
C ILE A 262 -13.08 8.24 -13.27
N PRO A 263 -13.61 9.05 -14.19
CA PRO A 263 -13.06 10.38 -14.45
C PRO A 263 -13.34 11.26 -13.24
N ALA A 264 -12.29 11.72 -12.58
CA ALA A 264 -12.39 12.45 -11.31
C ALA A 264 -12.25 13.96 -11.52
N GLN A 265 -11.36 14.38 -12.42
CA GLN A 265 -11.08 15.78 -12.66
C GLN A 265 -10.79 16.04 -14.14
N ARG A 266 -11.16 17.23 -14.63
CA ARG A 266 -10.78 17.65 -15.98
C ARG A 266 -9.42 18.34 -15.90
N ILE A 267 -8.52 17.98 -16.81
CA ILE A 267 -7.18 18.54 -16.88
C ILE A 267 -6.85 19.06 -18.28
N GLU A 268 -6.08 20.13 -18.33
CA GLU A 268 -5.53 20.75 -19.53
C GLU A 268 -3.99 20.72 -19.40
N PRO A 269 -3.29 19.92 -20.23
CA PRO A 269 -1.83 19.85 -20.20
C PRO A 269 -1.20 21.17 -20.67
N ARG A 270 -0.24 21.70 -19.92
CA ARG A 270 0.61 22.83 -20.32
C ARG A 270 1.63 22.41 -21.38
N SER A 271 2.24 23.39 -22.04
CA SER A 271 3.28 23.13 -23.04
C SER A 271 4.44 22.33 -22.45
N GLY A 272 4.79 21.20 -23.09
CA GLY A 272 5.86 20.31 -22.64
C GLY A 272 5.41 19.08 -21.84
N ALA A 273 4.16 19.05 -21.37
CA ALA A 273 3.59 17.88 -20.71
C ALA A 273 3.11 16.84 -21.75
N ASN A 274 3.37 15.56 -21.47
CA ASN A 274 3.00 14.46 -22.36
C ASN A 274 1.73 13.77 -21.89
N ILE A 275 0.74 13.65 -22.78
CA ILE A 275 -0.45 12.85 -22.51
C ILE A 275 -0.09 11.36 -22.66
N ILE A 276 -0.18 10.62 -21.56
CA ILE A 276 0.12 9.20 -21.52
C ILE A 276 -1.13 8.37 -21.82
N ALA A 277 -2.27 8.75 -21.24
CA ALA A 277 -3.53 8.05 -21.44
C ALA A 277 -4.72 9.02 -21.51
N LEU A 278 -5.74 8.60 -22.26
CA LEU A 278 -7.01 9.29 -22.40
C LEU A 278 -8.13 8.52 -21.72
N HIS A 279 -9.11 9.22 -21.17
CA HIS A 279 -10.35 8.69 -20.64
C HIS A 279 -11.50 9.36 -21.39
N ASP A 280 -12.23 8.58 -22.19
CA ASP A 280 -13.29 9.07 -23.08
C ASP A 280 -12.85 10.28 -23.95
N GLY A 281 -11.59 10.23 -24.43
CA GLY A 281 -11.00 11.26 -25.29
C GLY A 281 -10.38 12.46 -24.56
N ALA A 282 -10.59 12.60 -23.25
CA ALA A 282 -9.96 13.63 -22.42
C ALA A 282 -8.65 13.14 -21.79
N PRO A 283 -7.62 13.99 -21.56
CA PRO A 283 -6.41 13.59 -20.86
C PRO A 283 -6.71 13.05 -19.46
N SER A 284 -6.12 11.91 -19.11
CA SER A 284 -6.35 11.20 -17.85
C SER A 284 -5.08 10.90 -17.08
N ILE A 285 -4.00 10.57 -17.80
CA ILE A 285 -2.67 10.43 -17.23
C ILE A 285 -1.75 11.35 -18.02
N VAL A 286 -1.10 12.29 -17.32
CA VAL A 286 -0.14 13.22 -17.90
C VAL A 286 1.20 13.06 -17.21
N LEU A 287 2.28 13.06 -17.98
CA LEU A 287 3.64 13.01 -17.49
C LEU A 287 4.38 14.29 -17.88
N ASN A 288 4.89 15.01 -16.89
CA ASN A 288 5.71 16.19 -17.11
C ASN A 288 7.13 15.95 -16.58
N LYS A 289 8.11 16.41 -17.35
CA LYS A 289 9.51 16.43 -16.91
C LYS A 289 9.80 17.81 -16.34
N TYR A 290 10.23 17.87 -15.09
CA TYR A 290 10.56 19.13 -14.42
C TYR A 290 11.94 19.03 -13.77
N GLY A 291 12.86 19.89 -14.20
CA GLY A 291 14.28 19.75 -13.85
C GLY A 291 14.85 18.38 -14.24
N ARG A 292 15.35 17.64 -13.25
CA ARG A 292 15.90 16.27 -13.45
C ARG A 292 14.88 15.15 -13.19
N GLY A 293 13.72 15.46 -12.63
CA GLY A 293 12.71 14.49 -12.23
C GLY A 293 11.45 14.51 -13.10
N TYR A 294 10.43 13.81 -12.61
CA TYR A 294 9.15 13.67 -13.30
C TYR A 294 7.98 13.81 -12.34
N THR A 295 6.89 14.37 -12.84
CA THR A 295 5.59 14.34 -12.19
C THR A 295 4.60 13.61 -13.08
N ALA A 296 3.95 12.58 -12.56
CA ALA A 296 2.80 11.94 -13.19
C ALA A 296 1.51 12.42 -12.51
N TYR A 297 0.61 13.07 -13.25
CA TYR A 297 -0.69 13.49 -12.76
C TYR A 297 -1.77 12.51 -13.24
N LEU A 298 -2.55 11.96 -12.30
CA LEU A 298 -3.66 11.06 -12.56
C LEU A 298 -4.97 11.83 -12.32
N ALA A 299 -5.72 12.10 -13.38
CA ALA A 299 -7.01 12.81 -13.33
C ALA A 299 -8.21 11.86 -13.20
N SER A 300 -7.96 10.57 -12.98
CA SER A 300 -9.00 9.55 -12.85
C SER A 300 -8.69 8.61 -11.70
N GLU A 301 -9.73 8.19 -10.99
CA GLU A 301 -9.64 7.13 -9.99
C GLU A 301 -9.60 5.80 -10.75
N ILE A 302 -8.41 5.24 -10.92
CA ILE A 302 -8.22 3.93 -11.58
C ILE A 302 -8.97 2.88 -10.77
N VAL A 303 -9.72 1.95 -11.35
CA VAL A 303 -10.44 0.89 -10.63
C VAL A 303 -10.07 -0.51 -11.13
N GLY A 304 -10.36 -1.52 -10.33
CA GLY A 304 -10.20 -2.93 -10.72
C GLY A 304 -8.78 -3.49 -10.59
N LYS A 305 -8.65 -4.73 -11.07
CA LYS A 305 -7.49 -5.63 -10.84
C LYS A 305 -6.19 -5.19 -11.51
N ASN A 306 -6.27 -4.32 -12.52
CA ASN A 306 -5.10 -3.88 -13.29
C ASN A 306 -4.38 -2.68 -12.65
N PHE A 307 -4.74 -2.28 -11.42
CA PHE A 307 -4.02 -1.22 -10.69
C PHE A 307 -2.53 -1.55 -10.51
N ASN A 308 -2.20 -2.82 -10.25
CA ASN A 308 -0.83 -3.28 -10.13
C ASN A 308 -0.01 -3.08 -11.41
N LEU A 309 -0.66 -3.10 -12.58
CA LEU A 309 0.01 -2.82 -13.85
C LEU A 309 0.48 -1.36 -13.91
N LEU A 310 -0.39 -0.41 -13.57
CA LEU A 310 -0.02 1.01 -13.46
C LEU A 310 1.07 1.22 -12.40
N MET A 311 0.93 0.61 -11.23
CA MET A 311 1.91 0.73 -10.15
C MET A 311 3.30 0.22 -10.58
N ARG A 312 3.39 -0.89 -11.31
CA ARG A 312 4.67 -1.37 -11.88
C ARG A 312 5.30 -0.34 -12.82
N SER A 313 4.51 0.32 -13.66
CA SER A 313 5.00 1.37 -14.55
C SER A 313 5.48 2.61 -13.80
N LEU A 314 4.76 3.04 -12.76
CA LEU A 314 5.18 4.16 -11.90
C LEU A 314 6.46 3.85 -11.12
N LEU A 315 6.61 2.62 -10.62
CA LEU A 315 7.85 2.16 -9.99
C LEU A 315 9.01 2.12 -10.98
N SER A 316 8.78 1.67 -12.22
CA SER A 316 9.78 1.66 -13.28
C SER A 316 10.20 3.07 -13.72
N LEU A 317 9.27 4.03 -13.75
CA LEU A 317 9.57 5.46 -13.97
C LEU A 317 10.56 5.99 -12.92
N ALA A 318 10.43 5.55 -11.66
CA ALA A 318 11.36 5.87 -10.57
C ALA A 318 12.61 4.96 -10.53
N HIS A 319 12.82 4.13 -11.54
CA HIS A 319 13.93 3.16 -11.63
C HIS A 319 13.99 2.21 -10.42
N LEU A 320 12.83 1.86 -9.88
CA LEU A 320 12.69 0.91 -8.79
C LEU A 320 12.46 -0.50 -9.33
N SER A 321 13.18 -1.46 -8.76
CA SER A 321 12.97 -2.89 -8.94
C SER A 321 12.99 -3.55 -7.56
N PRO A 322 12.18 -4.59 -7.32
CA PRO A 322 12.11 -5.22 -6.01
C PRO A 322 13.41 -5.98 -5.74
N TYR A 323 13.78 -6.13 -4.46
CA TYR A 323 14.90 -7.00 -4.07
C TYR A 323 14.61 -8.47 -4.35
N VAL A 324 13.34 -8.86 -4.20
CA VAL A 324 12.86 -10.23 -4.33
C VAL A 324 11.46 -10.21 -4.94
N GLU A 325 11.24 -11.07 -5.92
CA GLU A 325 9.91 -11.37 -6.45
C GLU A 325 9.49 -12.78 -6.01
N VAL A 326 8.25 -12.91 -5.57
CA VAL A 326 7.68 -14.20 -5.14
C VAL A 326 6.52 -14.54 -6.06
N GLU A 327 6.64 -15.66 -6.76
CA GLU A 327 5.57 -16.27 -7.55
C GLU A 327 4.97 -17.42 -6.75
N SER A 328 3.64 -17.52 -6.73
CA SER A 328 2.90 -18.59 -6.07
C SER A 328 2.18 -19.45 -7.10
N SER A 329 1.99 -20.73 -6.79
CA SER A 329 1.12 -21.64 -7.54
C SER A 329 -0.35 -21.27 -7.47
N ILE A 330 -0.74 -20.38 -6.55
CA ILE A 330 -2.10 -19.89 -6.38
C ILE A 330 -2.18 -18.41 -6.69
N GLU A 331 -3.03 -18.06 -7.64
CA GLU A 331 -3.34 -16.68 -7.97
C GLU A 331 -4.38 -16.13 -7.00
N ARG A 332 -3.91 -15.66 -5.83
CA ARG A 332 -4.75 -14.99 -4.84
C ARG A 332 -4.12 -13.67 -4.43
N GLU A 333 -4.96 -12.64 -4.39
CA GLU A 333 -4.60 -11.32 -3.88
C GLU A 333 -4.09 -11.44 -2.43
N LEU A 334 -2.92 -10.85 -2.16
CA LEU A 334 -2.20 -11.00 -0.89
C LEU A 334 -2.04 -12.46 -0.44
N GLY A 335 -1.98 -13.43 -1.37
CA GLY A 335 -1.85 -14.86 -1.04
C GLY A 335 -0.54 -15.18 -0.31
N ILE A 336 0.52 -14.45 -0.63
CA ILE A 336 1.80 -14.50 0.06
C ILE A 336 2.26 -13.07 0.31
N LEU A 337 2.63 -12.78 1.55
CA LEU A 337 3.26 -11.52 1.92
C LEU A 337 4.74 -11.76 2.14
N TRP A 338 5.57 -10.80 1.74
CA TRP A 338 6.99 -10.87 2.04
C TRP A 338 7.57 -9.52 2.42
N GLY A 339 8.68 -9.57 3.15
CA GLY A 339 9.46 -8.41 3.49
C GLY A 339 10.92 -8.78 3.70
N LEU A 340 11.78 -7.79 3.50
CA LEU A 340 13.22 -7.90 3.74
C LEU A 340 13.63 -7.05 4.94
N ARG A 341 14.70 -7.50 5.60
CA ARG A 341 15.48 -6.75 6.59
C ARG A 341 16.95 -6.81 6.20
N LYS A 342 17.71 -5.77 6.51
CA LYS A 342 19.14 -5.67 6.22
C LYS A 342 19.96 -6.26 7.35
N LEU A 343 20.99 -7.01 7.00
CA LEU A 343 22.09 -7.43 7.88
C LEU A 343 23.37 -6.72 7.43
N GLU A 344 24.43 -6.80 8.23
CA GLU A 344 25.76 -6.30 7.85
C GLU A 344 26.26 -6.95 6.55
N ASP A 345 26.13 -8.28 6.46
CA ASP A 345 26.62 -9.10 5.35
C ASP A 345 25.50 -9.73 4.50
N GLY A 346 24.31 -9.13 4.47
CA GLY A 346 23.23 -9.64 3.65
C GLY A 346 21.83 -9.18 4.06
N TYR A 347 20.86 -10.08 3.96
CA TYR A 347 19.45 -9.80 4.20
C TYR A 347 18.74 -10.95 4.89
N ILE A 348 17.64 -10.63 5.58
CA ILE A 348 16.64 -11.60 6.03
C ILE A 348 15.40 -11.43 5.16
N LEU A 349 14.99 -12.47 4.47
CA LEU A 349 13.72 -12.56 3.77
C LEU A 349 12.69 -13.28 4.64
N ILE A 350 11.54 -12.66 4.85
CA ILE A 350 10.43 -13.24 5.61
C ILE A 350 9.26 -13.44 4.65
N LEU A 351 8.76 -14.66 4.54
CA LEU A 351 7.57 -15.03 3.76
C LEU A 351 6.45 -15.46 4.70
N ILE A 352 5.23 -15.01 4.43
CA ILE A 352 4.03 -15.27 5.22
C ILE A 352 2.94 -15.77 4.27
N GLU A 353 2.47 -17.00 4.49
CA GLU A 353 1.28 -17.54 3.82
C GLU A 353 0.02 -16.88 4.38
N ASN A 354 -0.86 -16.40 3.50
CA ASN A 354 -2.05 -15.63 3.88
C ASN A 354 -3.29 -16.01 3.05
N ALA A 355 -3.24 -17.14 2.34
CA ALA A 355 -4.36 -17.69 1.58
C ALA A 355 -5.05 -18.87 2.30
N ASP A 356 -4.61 -19.25 3.49
CA ASP A 356 -5.14 -20.41 4.25
C ASP A 356 -5.08 -21.71 3.44
N THR A 357 -4.11 -21.84 2.55
CA THR A 357 -3.95 -23.02 1.68
C THR A 357 -2.47 -23.30 1.44
N GLN A 358 -2.14 -24.55 1.11
CA GLN A 358 -0.77 -24.86 0.76
C GLN A 358 -0.40 -24.22 -0.59
N GLN A 359 0.74 -23.56 -0.63
CA GLN A 359 1.24 -22.84 -1.81
C GLN A 359 2.67 -23.28 -2.14
N ASP A 360 2.91 -23.63 -3.40
CA ASP A 360 4.26 -23.80 -3.92
C ASP A 360 4.76 -22.46 -4.43
N ILE A 361 6.01 -22.13 -4.11
CA ILE A 361 6.58 -20.81 -4.40
C ILE A 361 7.85 -20.90 -5.20
N ARG A 362 8.06 -19.86 -6.02
CA ARG A 362 9.34 -19.54 -6.64
C ARG A 362 9.76 -18.15 -6.19
N VAL A 363 10.95 -18.07 -5.62
CA VAL A 363 11.55 -16.83 -5.13
C VAL A 363 12.67 -16.43 -6.06
N LYS A 364 12.52 -15.30 -6.76
CA LYS A 364 13.53 -14.73 -7.65
C LYS A 364 14.27 -13.61 -6.93
N LEU A 365 15.59 -13.68 -6.95
CA LEU A 365 16.47 -12.73 -6.26
C LEU A 365 17.04 -11.72 -7.25
N ASN A 366 16.92 -10.43 -6.92
CA ASN A 366 17.49 -9.37 -7.73
C ASN A 366 18.93 -9.09 -7.27
N GLU A 367 19.88 -9.80 -7.85
CA GLU A 367 21.32 -9.71 -7.51
C GLU A 367 21.86 -8.27 -7.60
N LYS A 368 21.37 -7.47 -8.56
CA LYS A 368 21.76 -6.07 -8.71
C LYS A 368 21.28 -5.23 -7.53
N ARG A 369 20.06 -5.45 -7.04
CA ARG A 369 19.54 -4.74 -5.86
C ARG A 369 20.18 -5.22 -4.57
N LEU A 370 20.36 -6.54 -4.43
CA LEU A 370 21.04 -7.15 -3.28
C LEU A 370 22.53 -6.75 -3.20
N GLY A 371 23.17 -6.47 -4.33
CA GLY A 371 24.59 -6.13 -4.41
C GLY A 371 25.52 -7.33 -4.35
N PHE A 372 24.98 -8.56 -4.41
CA PHE A 372 25.72 -9.81 -4.45
C PHE A 372 24.86 -10.93 -5.03
N LYS A 373 25.49 -12.06 -5.38
CA LYS A 373 24.84 -13.27 -5.86
C LYS A 373 24.89 -14.36 -4.79
N PRO A 374 23.78 -14.63 -4.07
CA PRO A 374 23.75 -15.70 -3.08
C PRO A 374 23.86 -17.06 -3.79
N SER A 375 24.83 -17.88 -3.37
CA SER A 375 24.94 -19.29 -3.82
C SER A 375 24.04 -20.24 -3.02
N LYS A 376 23.58 -19.77 -1.86
CA LYS A 376 22.87 -20.56 -0.86
C LYS A 376 22.02 -19.66 0.03
N VAL A 377 20.86 -20.16 0.44
CA VAL A 377 19.99 -19.50 1.42
C VAL A 377 19.68 -20.49 2.55
N ARG A 378 19.61 -19.98 3.79
CA ARG A 378 19.33 -20.81 4.96
C ARG A 378 17.95 -20.46 5.53
N GLU A 379 17.04 -21.44 5.54
CA GLU A 379 15.78 -21.32 6.24
C GLU A 379 16.03 -21.47 7.76
N LEU A 380 15.79 -20.39 8.49
CA LEU A 380 16.23 -20.21 9.87
C LEU A 380 15.35 -20.96 10.88
N ILE A 381 14.07 -21.22 10.59
CA ILE A 381 13.17 -21.88 11.54
C ILE A 381 13.45 -23.38 11.64
N LYS A 382 13.69 -24.06 10.52
CA LYS A 382 13.99 -25.50 10.44
C LYS A 382 15.48 -25.77 10.26
N GLY A 383 16.30 -24.74 10.00
CA GLY A 383 17.74 -24.87 9.84
C GLY A 383 18.16 -25.55 8.54
N ARG A 384 17.33 -25.47 7.49
CA ARG A 384 17.56 -26.12 6.20
C ARG A 384 18.29 -25.19 5.24
N ASP A 385 19.30 -25.72 4.59
CA ASP A 385 20.04 -25.04 3.55
C ASP A 385 19.47 -25.36 2.15
N ILE A 386 19.39 -24.35 1.30
CA ILE A 386 18.85 -24.44 -0.06
C ILE A 386 19.87 -23.83 -1.02
N ALA A 387 20.29 -24.58 -2.03
CA ALA A 387 21.16 -24.07 -3.09
C ALA A 387 20.38 -23.10 -3.99
N VAL A 388 21.03 -22.02 -4.42
CA VAL A 388 20.39 -20.93 -5.18
C VAL A 388 21.24 -20.56 -6.38
N ASP A 389 20.58 -20.35 -7.52
CA ASP A 389 21.17 -19.75 -8.72
C ASP A 389 20.19 -18.72 -9.28
N GLY A 390 20.23 -17.51 -8.72
CA GLY A 390 19.30 -16.41 -9.04
C GLY A 390 17.87 -16.61 -8.53
N GLU A 391 17.41 -17.86 -8.38
CA GLU A 391 16.10 -18.21 -7.81
C GLU A 391 16.16 -19.50 -6.97
N PHE A 392 15.15 -19.70 -6.12
CA PHE A 392 14.92 -20.97 -5.44
C PHE A 392 13.43 -21.27 -5.31
N ARG A 393 13.10 -22.54 -5.01
CA ARG A 393 11.73 -23.01 -4.84
C ARG A 393 11.51 -23.58 -3.44
N ASP A 394 10.30 -23.42 -2.95
CA ASP A 394 9.87 -23.98 -1.66
C ASP A 394 8.35 -24.11 -1.63
N SER A 395 7.78 -24.54 -0.51
CA SER A 395 6.33 -24.53 -0.27
C SER A 395 5.98 -23.94 1.09
N LEU A 396 4.85 -23.28 1.22
CA LEU A 396 4.30 -22.85 2.51
C LEU A 396 3.00 -23.58 2.79
N ARG A 397 2.87 -24.09 4.01
CA ARG A 397 1.59 -24.61 4.54
C ARG A 397 0.66 -23.45 4.93
N PRO A 398 -0.65 -23.72 5.11
CA PRO A 398 -1.59 -22.72 5.62
C PRO A 398 -1.05 -22.02 6.88
N CYS A 399 -1.07 -20.69 6.87
CA CYS A 399 -0.57 -19.80 7.92
C CYS A 399 0.91 -19.97 8.30
N GLU A 400 1.72 -20.65 7.47
CA GLU A 400 3.14 -20.84 7.74
C GLU A 400 3.93 -19.54 7.49
N VAL A 401 4.89 -19.27 8.37
CA VAL A 401 5.90 -18.23 8.18
C VAL A 401 7.23 -18.91 7.94
N LYS A 402 7.97 -18.45 6.92
CA LYS A 402 9.34 -18.87 6.66
C LYS A 402 10.28 -17.69 6.72
N VAL A 403 11.47 -17.92 7.29
CA VAL A 403 12.48 -16.90 7.48
C VAL A 403 13.78 -17.40 6.86
N TYR A 404 14.29 -16.70 5.86
CA TYR A 404 15.51 -17.07 5.15
C TYR A 404 16.60 -16.04 5.40
N SER A 405 17.81 -16.52 5.66
CA SER A 405 19.03 -15.71 5.64
C SER A 405 19.66 -15.78 4.25
N LEU A 406 19.89 -14.61 3.66
CA LEU A 406 20.54 -14.39 2.37
C LEU A 406 21.90 -13.71 2.68
N LEU A 407 22.99 -14.46 2.69
CA LEU A 407 24.33 -13.91 3.01
C LEU A 407 25.21 -13.87 1.76
N LYS A 408 26.17 -12.93 1.75
CA LYS A 408 27.16 -12.73 0.68
C LYS A 408 28.00 -13.96 0.37
#